data_AF-A0A9P9KG00-F1
#
_entry.id   AF-A0A9P9KG00-F1
#
_cell.length_a   1.000
_cell.length_b   1.000
_cell.length_c   1.000
_cell.angle_alpha   90.00
_cell.angle_beta   90.00
_cell.angle_gamma   90.00
#
_symmetry.space_group_name_H-M   'P 1'
#
loop_
_entity.id
_entity.type
_entity.pdbx_description
1 polymer ?
#
loop_
_entity_poly.entity_id
_entity_poly.type
_entity_poly.pdbx_seq_one_letter_code
_entity_poly.pdbx_strand_id
1 'polypeptide(L)'
;MISAFRIRLPQHGRGHLAWPAPAKRAWKHQTFINNHQFASYHRWQDLGLDDWHNGQDVDMNGVKLDAAGRLKRYTGSKMFSPARVIKKQLPKQFGIRSAPKRILNQNHETDERDLRVLLRYAADAWASKPLREHISNLEVLGPPRFVCLEAKKMTREELPIKFHVGVSIFDTGLLGPLQNGKMDPEKAVTSQHYLVHDPMFHPFRDRDFLYGSPKTVTDAEIAEKLRKLSSPPNILVTYGPKREHRALKKLGLDLTNTYIFDISNMALSLLDIPYAIPLHWLLQRLEIPFDPELLHVAGNDAHFALQAMLMMVALDAEKHPERRKVPAWVPTFKAIANAKLPDWDYETHMWTPAWFREQEDRLRQHRDVEHRIAEERYQEKKARRHHEELLLGNEDAKRDSKREKARAEYLESWRSTGGVAWV
;
A
#
# COMPACT_ATOMS: atom_id res chain seq x y z
N MET A 1 -18.29 -50.63 -17.09
CA MET A 1 -18.98 -50.28 -18.34
C MET A 1 -19.46 -48.84 -18.20
N ILE A 2 -18.81 -47.91 -18.91
CA ILE A 2 -19.04 -46.47 -18.79
C ILE A 2 -19.97 -46.06 -19.94
N SER A 3 -21.10 -45.45 -19.59
CA SER A 3 -22.07 -44.88 -20.54
C SER A 3 -21.62 -43.47 -20.95
N ALA A 4 -21.51 -43.24 -22.25
CA ALA A 4 -21.09 -41.97 -22.84
C ALA A 4 -22.32 -41.13 -23.21
N PHE A 5 -22.43 -39.91 -22.68
CA PHE A 5 -23.37 -38.90 -23.17
C PHE A 5 -22.65 -37.97 -24.17
N ARG A 6 -23.14 -37.99 -25.42
CA ARG A 6 -22.78 -37.07 -26.50
C ARG A 6 -23.68 -35.83 -26.44
N ILE A 7 -23.08 -34.64 -26.37
CA ILE A 7 -23.77 -33.37 -26.62
C ILE A 7 -23.45 -32.94 -28.06
N ARG A 8 -24.48 -32.64 -28.86
CA ARG A 8 -24.38 -32.07 -30.20
C ARG A 8 -24.34 -30.55 -30.12
N LEU A 9 -23.41 -29.93 -30.84
CA LEU A 9 -23.41 -28.48 -31.14
C LEU A 9 -24.06 -28.24 -32.51
N PRO A 10 -24.83 -27.15 -32.71
CA PRO A 10 -25.22 -26.71 -34.05
C PRO A 10 -24.16 -25.79 -34.68
N GLN A 11 -23.94 -26.00 -35.98
CA GLN A 11 -23.09 -25.19 -36.86
C GLN A 11 -23.79 -23.94 -37.39
N HIS A 12 -22.95 -22.96 -37.72
CA HIS A 12 -23.12 -21.68 -38.42
C HIS A 12 -24.41 -21.36 -39.20
N GLY A 13 -24.85 -20.10 -39.04
CA GLY A 13 -25.61 -19.35 -40.05
C GLY A 13 -25.44 -17.84 -39.86
N ARG A 14 -24.86 -17.16 -40.85
CA ARG A 14 -24.73 -15.69 -40.96
C ARG A 14 -26.08 -15.07 -41.33
N GLY A 15 -26.35 -13.86 -40.84
CA GLY A 15 -27.44 -13.02 -41.34
C GLY A 15 -27.38 -11.62 -40.74
N HIS A 16 -26.84 -10.67 -41.51
CA HIS A 16 -27.01 -9.24 -41.29
C HIS A 16 -28.47 -8.84 -41.51
N LEU A 17 -29.00 -7.89 -40.74
CA LEU A 17 -29.97 -6.90 -41.21
C LEU A 17 -30.09 -5.74 -40.20
N ALA A 18 -30.19 -4.55 -40.78
CA ALA A 18 -30.21 -3.25 -40.12
C ALA A 18 -31.61 -2.87 -39.61
N TRP A 19 -31.60 -2.01 -38.57
CA TRP A 19 -32.50 -0.89 -38.21
C TRP A 19 -33.89 -0.71 -38.85
N PRO A 20 -34.88 -0.15 -38.10
CA PRO A 20 -34.83 1.28 -37.77
C PRO A 20 -35.36 1.72 -36.39
N ALA A 21 -34.92 2.92 -36.01
CA ALA A 21 -35.44 3.76 -34.92
C ALA A 21 -36.89 4.23 -35.17
N PRO A 22 -37.54 4.75 -34.11
CA PRO A 22 -38.34 5.96 -34.28
C PRO A 22 -38.10 7.04 -33.21
N ALA A 23 -38.67 8.21 -33.48
CA ALA A 23 -38.13 9.53 -33.17
C ALA A 23 -38.87 10.29 -32.04
N LYS A 24 -38.16 11.31 -31.52
CA LYS A 24 -38.60 12.68 -31.12
C LYS A 24 -39.97 12.90 -30.44
N ARG A 25 -39.92 13.52 -29.24
CA ARG A 25 -40.73 14.63 -28.65
C ARG A 25 -40.82 14.41 -27.13
N ALA A 26 -40.79 15.39 -26.21
CA ALA A 26 -40.84 16.84 -26.26
C ALA A 26 -40.17 17.42 -24.99
N TRP A 27 -39.63 18.63 -25.12
CA TRP A 27 -39.29 19.51 -24.00
C TRP A 27 -40.55 20.02 -23.29
N LYS A 28 -40.52 20.07 -21.95
CA LYS A 28 -41.26 21.07 -21.17
C LYS A 28 -40.36 21.61 -20.06
N HIS A 29 -40.14 22.93 -20.10
CA HIS A 29 -39.62 23.72 -19.00
C HIS A 29 -40.61 23.71 -17.84
N GLN A 30 -40.13 23.50 -16.63
CA GLN A 30 -40.84 23.91 -15.43
C GLN A 30 -39.87 24.66 -14.52
N THR A 31 -39.96 25.98 -14.58
CA THR A 31 -39.48 26.92 -13.57
C THR A 31 -40.34 26.75 -12.33
N PHE A 32 -39.78 26.54 -11.14
CA PHE A 32 -40.18 27.26 -9.93
C PHE A 32 -39.16 27.00 -8.81
N ILE A 33 -38.69 28.10 -8.24
CA ILE A 33 -37.90 28.20 -7.02
C ILE A 33 -38.81 27.87 -5.84
N ASN A 34 -38.36 27.06 -4.89
CA ASN A 34 -38.75 27.24 -3.50
C ASN A 34 -37.63 26.81 -2.55
N ASN A 35 -37.22 27.76 -1.72
CA ASN A 35 -36.31 27.60 -0.60
C ASN A 35 -37.08 27.10 0.63
N HIS A 36 -36.35 26.38 1.49
CA HIS A 36 -36.71 25.87 2.82
C HIS A 36 -37.48 24.54 2.84
N GLN A 37 -36.81 23.48 3.28
CA GLN A 37 -37.03 22.93 4.62
C GLN A 37 -35.93 21.93 5.00
N PHE A 38 -35.44 22.09 6.24
CA PHE A 38 -34.60 21.13 6.94
C PHE A 38 -35.42 19.89 7.34
N ALA A 39 -34.69 18.78 7.50
CA ALA A 39 -34.91 17.65 8.41
C ALA A 39 -35.05 16.29 7.70
N SER A 40 -34.49 15.28 8.39
CA SER A 40 -34.59 13.83 8.17
C SER A 40 -33.73 13.22 7.06
N TYR A 41 -32.54 12.77 7.44
CA TYR A 41 -31.85 11.64 6.78
C TYR A 41 -31.55 10.56 7.84
N HIS A 42 -32.56 9.74 8.10
CA HIS A 42 -32.39 8.34 8.50
C HIS A 42 -33.07 7.51 7.41
N ARG A 43 -32.47 6.36 7.08
CA ARG A 43 -32.95 5.27 6.20
C ARG A 43 -32.24 5.18 4.85
N TRP A 44 -31.05 4.57 4.88
CA TRP A 44 -30.46 3.82 3.76
C TRP A 44 -29.90 2.50 4.30
N GLN A 45 -30.81 1.56 4.55
CA GLN A 45 -30.54 0.12 4.65
C GLN A 45 -31.72 -0.53 3.95
N ASP A 46 -31.56 -0.73 2.65
CA ASP A 46 -32.24 -1.72 1.82
C ASP A 46 -31.75 -1.46 0.39
N LEU A 47 -31.44 -2.53 -0.34
CA LEU A 47 -30.76 -2.59 -1.65
C LEU A 47 -29.23 -2.73 -1.54
N GLY A 48 -28.79 -3.90 -1.06
CA GLY A 48 -27.49 -4.42 -1.46
C GLY A 48 -27.45 -4.62 -2.98
N LEU A 49 -26.52 -3.93 -3.63
CA LEU A 49 -25.80 -4.31 -4.86
C LEU A 49 -24.78 -3.20 -5.21
N ASP A 50 -23.63 -3.67 -5.70
CA ASP A 50 -22.38 -2.95 -5.94
C ASP A 50 -22.45 -1.87 -7.04
N ASP A 51 -21.85 -0.70 -6.79
CA ASP A 51 -20.94 -0.01 -7.73
C ASP A 51 -20.31 1.24 -7.07
N TRP A 52 -19.07 1.13 -6.60
CA TRP A 52 -18.29 2.27 -6.09
C TRP A 52 -17.54 2.98 -7.23
N HIS A 53 -18.29 3.71 -8.05
CA HIS A 53 -17.77 4.79 -8.89
C HIS A 53 -18.57 6.06 -8.62
N ASN A 54 -18.23 6.77 -7.53
CA ASN A 54 -18.71 8.13 -7.35
C ASN A 54 -17.71 9.12 -7.94
N GLY A 55 -18.17 9.71 -9.05
CA GLY A 55 -17.61 10.89 -9.67
C GLY A 55 -17.61 12.06 -8.69
N GLN A 56 -16.54 12.84 -8.78
CA GLN A 56 -16.54 14.17 -8.22
C GLN A 56 -17.39 15.06 -9.12
N ASP A 57 -18.49 15.58 -8.58
CA ASP A 57 -19.10 16.80 -9.10
C ASP A 57 -18.06 17.92 -8.98
N VAL A 58 -17.45 18.26 -10.12
CA VAL A 58 -16.64 19.46 -10.26
C VAL A 58 -17.62 20.61 -10.41
N ASP A 59 -17.62 21.54 -9.46
CA ASP A 59 -18.35 22.80 -9.56
C ASP A 59 -17.92 23.52 -10.86
N MET A 60 -18.81 23.51 -11.85
CA MET A 60 -18.59 24.03 -13.21
C MET A 60 -19.03 25.50 -13.36
N ASN A 61 -19.17 26.23 -12.26
CA ASN A 61 -19.46 27.66 -12.27
C ASN A 61 -18.27 28.47 -12.84
N GLY A 62 -18.19 28.52 -14.18
CA GLY A 62 -17.19 29.32 -14.90
C GLY A 62 -16.83 28.87 -16.32
N VAL A 63 -17.31 27.71 -16.78
CA VAL A 63 -16.94 27.19 -18.11
C VAL A 63 -17.86 27.74 -19.20
N LYS A 64 -17.32 28.59 -20.08
CA LYS A 64 -18.02 29.02 -21.31
C LYS A 64 -17.67 28.11 -22.48
N LEU A 65 -18.70 27.53 -23.10
CA LEU A 65 -18.62 26.82 -24.37
C LEU A 65 -18.65 27.82 -25.54
N ASP A 66 -18.02 27.47 -26.67
CA ASP A 66 -18.21 28.22 -27.91
C ASP A 66 -19.54 27.87 -28.60
N ALA A 67 -19.85 28.57 -29.71
CA ALA A 67 -21.08 28.37 -30.48
C ALA A 67 -21.19 26.96 -31.11
N ALA A 68 -20.12 26.17 -31.10
CA ALA A 68 -20.09 24.78 -31.56
C ALA A 68 -20.08 23.78 -30.38
N GLY A 69 -20.30 24.23 -29.13
CA GLY A 69 -20.40 23.38 -27.95
C GLY A 69 -19.06 22.86 -27.43
N ARG A 70 -17.92 23.47 -27.79
CA ARG A 70 -16.59 23.03 -27.35
C ARG A 70 -16.07 23.85 -26.18
N LEU A 71 -15.31 23.21 -25.29
CA LEU A 71 -14.67 23.83 -24.13
C LEU A 71 -13.56 24.79 -24.58
N LYS A 72 -13.70 26.09 -24.30
CA LYS A 72 -12.61 27.06 -24.53
C LYS A 72 -11.51 26.90 -23.47
N ARG A 73 -10.33 26.42 -23.87
CA ARG A 73 -9.12 26.52 -23.02
C ARG A 73 -8.69 27.99 -22.93
N TYR A 74 -8.61 28.54 -21.72
CA TYR A 74 -7.98 29.83 -21.47
C TYR A 74 -6.45 29.70 -21.66
N THR A 75 -5.92 30.17 -22.79
CA THR A 75 -4.47 30.36 -22.98
C THR A 75 -4.10 31.76 -22.54
N GLY A 76 -3.89 31.93 -21.24
CA GLY A 76 -3.55 33.20 -20.61
C GLY A 76 -2.40 33.07 -19.63
N SER A 77 -1.23 32.62 -20.11
CA SER A 77 0.03 32.74 -19.36
C SER A 77 1.22 32.77 -20.33
N LYS A 78 1.56 33.98 -20.77
CA LYS A 78 2.93 34.33 -21.13
C LYS A 78 3.72 34.44 -19.83
N MET A 79 4.69 33.55 -19.60
CA MET A 79 6.01 33.88 -19.03
C MET A 79 6.85 32.61 -18.77
N PHE A 80 8.12 32.67 -19.20
CA PHE A 80 9.25 31.76 -18.96
C PHE A 80 9.29 30.42 -19.73
N SER A 81 9.90 30.47 -20.91
CA SER A 81 10.61 29.33 -21.52
C SER A 81 11.93 29.08 -20.78
N PRO A 82 12.28 27.85 -20.36
CA PRO A 82 13.63 27.56 -19.88
C PRO A 82 14.60 27.44 -21.06
N ALA A 83 15.75 28.06 -20.89
CA ALA A 83 16.87 28.05 -21.82
C ALA A 83 17.35 26.62 -22.17
N ARG A 84 17.83 26.45 -23.41
CA ARG A 84 18.52 25.26 -23.90
C ARG A 84 19.69 24.91 -22.98
N VAL A 85 19.58 23.79 -22.25
CA VAL A 85 20.71 23.17 -21.56
C VAL A 85 21.58 22.45 -22.60
N ILE A 86 22.78 22.98 -22.81
CA ILE A 86 23.83 22.36 -23.61
C ILE A 86 24.30 21.10 -22.89
N LYS A 87 24.20 19.94 -23.54
CA LYS A 87 24.70 18.64 -23.04
C LYS A 87 26.22 18.71 -22.85
N LYS A 88 26.67 19.00 -21.63
CA LYS A 88 28.04 18.67 -21.21
C LYS A 88 28.10 17.20 -20.81
N GLN A 89 29.14 16.54 -21.32
CA GLN A 89 29.47 15.13 -21.14
C GLN A 89 29.34 14.70 -19.67
N LEU A 90 28.46 13.72 -19.42
CA LEU A 90 28.49 12.95 -18.19
C LEU A 90 29.73 12.05 -18.20
N PRO A 91 30.47 11.93 -17.08
CA PRO A 91 31.62 11.04 -17.00
C PRO A 91 31.18 9.58 -17.20
N LYS A 92 32.00 8.85 -17.96
CA LYS A 92 31.87 7.42 -18.23
C LYS A 92 31.61 6.67 -16.92
N GLN A 93 30.39 6.16 -16.75
CA GLN A 93 30.10 5.19 -15.72
C GLN A 93 30.97 3.95 -15.98
N PHE A 94 31.90 3.71 -15.06
CA PHE A 94 32.61 2.45 -14.99
C PHE A 94 31.59 1.34 -14.81
N GLY A 95 31.51 0.46 -15.81
CA GLY A 95 30.77 -0.77 -15.71
C GLY A 95 31.37 -1.63 -14.60
N ILE A 96 30.56 -1.94 -13.59
CA ILE A 96 30.76 -3.11 -12.74
C ILE A 96 29.50 -3.96 -12.79
N ARG A 97 29.77 -5.24 -12.96
CA ARG A 97 28.92 -6.38 -13.25
C ARG A 97 27.90 -6.64 -12.13
N SER A 98 26.66 -6.78 -12.54
CA SER A 98 25.78 -7.95 -12.35
C SER A 98 24.35 -7.41 -12.34
N ALA A 99 23.54 -7.86 -13.30
CA ALA A 99 22.11 -7.66 -13.20
C ALA A 99 21.67 -8.24 -11.83
N PRO A 100 20.81 -7.54 -11.05
CA PRO A 100 20.23 -8.16 -9.87
C PRO A 100 19.54 -9.43 -10.34
N LYS A 101 20.04 -10.58 -9.87
CA LYS A 101 19.42 -11.88 -10.14
C LYS A 101 17.99 -11.80 -9.64
N ARG A 102 17.04 -11.75 -10.57
CA ARG A 102 15.61 -11.95 -10.28
C ARG A 102 15.46 -13.27 -9.54
N ILE A 103 15.10 -13.22 -8.27
CA ILE A 103 14.36 -14.30 -7.61
C ILE A 103 12.97 -13.73 -7.38
N LEU A 104 12.10 -13.98 -8.35
CA LEU A 104 10.67 -13.75 -8.24
C LEU A 104 10.06 -15.08 -8.67
N ASN A 105 9.44 -15.79 -7.73
CA ASN A 105 8.57 -16.91 -8.04
C ASN A 105 7.35 -16.39 -8.81
N GLN A 106 7.54 -16.20 -10.12
CA GLN A 106 6.44 -16.03 -11.08
C GLN A 106 5.86 -17.39 -11.49
N ASN A 107 6.53 -18.49 -11.10
CA ASN A 107 6.11 -19.84 -11.39
C ASN A 107 5.52 -20.48 -10.12
N HIS A 108 4.19 -20.49 -10.04
CA HIS A 108 3.42 -21.08 -8.94
C HIS A 108 3.81 -22.55 -8.68
N GLU A 109 4.24 -23.31 -9.70
CA GLU A 109 4.71 -24.68 -9.51
C GLU A 109 5.98 -24.76 -8.64
N THR A 110 6.82 -23.72 -8.68
CA THR A 110 8.06 -23.68 -7.88
C THR A 110 7.74 -23.39 -6.42
N ASP A 111 6.81 -22.46 -6.16
CA ASP A 111 6.31 -22.16 -4.80
C ASP A 111 5.73 -23.41 -4.15
N GLU A 112 4.87 -24.13 -4.88
CA GLU A 112 4.29 -25.37 -4.41
C GLU A 112 5.34 -26.42 -4.06
N ARG A 113 6.27 -26.74 -4.97
CA ARG A 113 7.32 -27.74 -4.71
C ARG A 113 8.17 -27.36 -3.50
N ASP A 114 8.57 -26.11 -3.44
CA ASP A 114 9.38 -25.61 -2.33
C ASP A 114 8.65 -25.69 -0.99
N LEU A 115 7.37 -25.34 -0.95
CA LEU A 115 6.55 -25.45 0.25
C LEU A 115 6.43 -26.90 0.72
N ARG A 116 6.27 -27.85 -0.21
CA ARG A 116 6.25 -29.28 0.12
C ARG A 116 7.56 -29.75 0.74
N VAL A 117 8.70 -29.30 0.20
CA VAL A 117 10.03 -29.62 0.74
C VAL A 117 10.20 -28.99 2.12
N LEU A 118 9.87 -27.70 2.25
CA LEU A 118 9.99 -26.96 3.51
C LEU A 118 9.24 -27.63 4.66
N LEU A 119 8.04 -28.15 4.37
CA LEU A 119 7.20 -28.84 5.36
C LEU A 119 7.44 -30.36 5.41
N ARG A 120 8.50 -30.82 4.73
CA ARG A 120 9.03 -32.20 4.77
C ARG A 120 8.03 -33.27 4.32
N TYR A 121 7.14 -32.92 3.40
CA TYR A 121 6.28 -33.89 2.72
C TYR A 121 6.56 -34.00 1.21
N ALA A 122 7.63 -33.34 0.75
CA ALA A 122 8.35 -33.69 -0.48
C ALA A 122 9.84 -33.93 -0.26
N ALA A 123 10.48 -34.62 -1.21
CA ALA A 123 11.93 -34.86 -1.19
C ALA A 123 12.76 -33.59 -1.43
N ASP A 124 13.84 -33.40 -0.67
CA ASP A 124 14.74 -32.23 -0.76
C ASP A 124 15.31 -31.96 -2.16
N ALA A 125 15.39 -33.00 -3.00
CA ALA A 125 15.82 -32.90 -4.39
C ALA A 125 14.91 -31.96 -5.22
N TRP A 126 13.68 -31.70 -4.76
CA TRP A 126 12.73 -30.83 -5.43
C TRP A 126 12.88 -29.36 -5.05
N ALA A 127 13.68 -29.04 -4.03
CA ALA A 127 13.87 -27.66 -3.61
C ALA A 127 14.59 -26.83 -4.67
N SER A 128 14.01 -25.68 -4.94
CA SER A 128 14.64 -24.61 -5.69
C SER A 128 15.96 -24.23 -5.03
N LYS A 129 16.86 -23.66 -5.83
CA LYS A 129 18.15 -23.18 -5.33
C LYS A 129 17.97 -22.15 -4.19
N PRO A 130 17.08 -21.15 -4.29
CA PRO A 130 16.80 -20.21 -3.21
C PRO A 130 16.36 -20.89 -1.91
N LEU A 131 15.45 -21.87 -1.98
CA LEU A 131 15.01 -22.60 -0.79
C LEU A 131 16.15 -23.40 -0.16
N ARG A 132 16.99 -24.07 -0.96
CA ARG A 132 18.15 -24.81 -0.43
C ARG A 132 19.14 -23.91 0.31
N GLU A 133 19.43 -22.73 -0.24
CA GLU A 133 20.27 -21.72 0.42
C GLU A 133 19.61 -21.23 1.73
N HIS A 134 18.29 -21.10 1.77
CA HIS A 134 17.56 -20.77 2.99
C HIS A 134 17.65 -21.91 4.03
N ILE A 135 17.35 -23.15 3.63
CA ILE A 135 17.36 -24.34 4.51
C ILE A 135 18.75 -24.60 5.09
N SER A 136 19.83 -24.42 4.32
CA SER A 136 21.20 -24.61 4.84
C SER A 136 21.53 -23.70 6.01
N ASN A 137 20.81 -22.58 6.17
CA ASN A 137 20.97 -21.69 7.31
C ASN A 137 20.04 -22.05 8.49
N LEU A 138 18.98 -22.82 8.27
CA LEU A 138 17.98 -23.14 9.31
C LEU A 138 18.52 -24.07 10.41
N GLU A 139 19.45 -24.98 10.10
CA GLU A 139 20.01 -25.90 11.10
C GLU A 139 20.65 -25.16 12.29
N VAL A 140 21.17 -23.95 12.06
CA VAL A 140 21.76 -23.08 13.08
C VAL A 140 20.73 -22.17 13.74
N LEU A 141 19.65 -21.83 13.02
CA LEU A 141 18.73 -20.74 13.38
C LEU A 141 17.43 -21.20 14.05
N GLY A 142 17.16 -22.51 14.06
CA GLY A 142 15.97 -23.08 14.69
C GLY A 142 14.80 -23.29 13.72
N PRO A 143 13.60 -23.65 14.24
CA PRO A 143 12.44 -23.95 13.41
C PRO A 143 12.02 -22.73 12.57
N PRO A 144 11.60 -22.94 11.30
CA PRO A 144 11.16 -21.85 10.46
C PRO A 144 9.88 -21.19 10.99
N ARG A 145 9.72 -19.89 10.71
CA ARG A 145 8.51 -19.15 11.07
C ARG A 145 7.91 -18.52 9.83
N PHE A 146 6.63 -18.75 9.58
CA PHE A 146 5.91 -18.08 8.50
C PHE A 146 5.53 -16.67 8.96
N VAL A 147 5.92 -15.67 8.18
CA VAL A 147 5.63 -14.26 8.45
C VAL A 147 4.85 -13.70 7.27
N CYS A 148 3.55 -13.51 7.45
CA CYS A 148 2.69 -12.87 6.48
C CYS A 148 2.74 -11.35 6.64
N LEU A 149 3.00 -10.64 5.54
CA LEU A 149 3.04 -9.19 5.48
C LEU A 149 1.96 -8.67 4.53
N GLU A 150 1.12 -7.77 5.03
CA GLU A 150 0.15 -7.04 4.22
C GLU A 150 0.37 -5.54 4.37
N ALA A 151 0.38 -4.81 3.26
CA ALA A 151 0.62 -3.36 3.28
C ALA A 151 -0.45 -2.63 2.48
N LYS A 152 -1.17 -1.72 3.14
CA LYS A 152 -2.16 -0.85 2.51
C LYS A 152 -1.63 0.57 2.44
N LYS A 153 -1.63 1.13 1.22
CA LYS A 153 -1.39 2.55 1.01
C LYS A 153 -2.73 3.28 1.16
N MET A 154 -2.78 4.30 2.03
CA MET A 154 -3.96 5.17 2.10
C MET A 154 -3.98 6.08 0.85
N THR A 155 -5.16 6.25 0.28
CA THR A 155 -5.38 6.81 -1.08
C THR A 155 -5.01 8.28 -1.26
N ARG A 156 -4.53 8.97 -0.24
CA ARG A 156 -4.14 10.38 -0.36
C ARG A 156 -2.67 10.53 -0.74
N GLU A 157 -2.42 11.38 -1.74
CA GLU A 157 -1.07 11.86 -2.13
C GLU A 157 -0.52 12.90 -1.14
N GLU A 158 -1.00 12.90 0.10
CA GLU A 158 -0.47 13.75 1.15
C GLU A 158 0.93 13.20 1.53
N LEU A 159 1.92 14.08 1.56
CA LEU A 159 3.24 13.79 2.10
C LEU A 159 3.23 14.18 3.59
N PRO A 160 3.64 13.29 4.52
CA PRO A 160 4.16 11.93 4.28
C PRO A 160 3.06 10.92 3.87
N ILE A 161 3.43 9.97 2.98
CA ILE A 161 2.51 8.92 2.53
C ILE A 161 2.16 8.03 3.72
N LYS A 162 0.88 7.89 4.01
CA LYS A 162 0.33 7.05 5.07
C LYS A 162 0.25 5.59 4.64
N PHE A 163 0.72 4.68 5.49
CA PHE A 163 0.66 3.25 5.26
C PHE A 163 0.15 2.52 6.50
N HIS A 164 -0.60 1.46 6.29
CA HIS A 164 -0.83 0.46 7.33
C HIS A 164 -0.15 -0.84 6.95
N VAL A 165 0.52 -1.45 7.92
CA VAL A 165 1.25 -2.69 7.74
C VAL A 165 0.71 -3.72 8.72
N GLY A 166 0.12 -4.79 8.19
CA GLY A 166 -0.21 -5.99 8.95
C GLY A 166 0.95 -6.96 8.95
N VAL A 167 1.20 -7.56 10.11
CA VAL A 167 2.17 -8.63 10.28
C VAL A 167 1.50 -9.77 11.03
N SER A 168 1.51 -10.97 10.47
CA SER A 168 1.02 -12.18 11.14
C SER A 168 2.10 -13.25 11.12
N ILE A 169 2.34 -13.88 12.25
CA ILE A 169 3.45 -14.83 12.45
C ILE A 169 2.90 -16.15 12.98
N PHE A 170 3.27 -17.23 12.30
CA PHE A 170 3.08 -18.60 12.77
C PHE A 170 4.45 -19.27 12.96
N ASP A 171 4.74 -19.69 14.19
CA ASP A 171 5.98 -20.38 14.54
C ASP A 171 5.78 -21.90 14.47
N THR A 172 6.51 -22.57 13.58
CA THR A 172 6.39 -24.03 13.42
C THR A 172 6.86 -24.82 14.64
N GLY A 173 7.65 -24.21 15.54
CA GLY A 173 8.00 -24.78 16.83
C GLY A 173 6.78 -25.02 17.74
N LEU A 174 5.65 -24.36 17.48
CA LEU A 174 4.40 -24.53 18.24
C LEU A 174 3.61 -25.78 17.83
N LEU A 175 4.00 -26.48 16.76
CA LEU A 175 3.31 -27.68 16.28
C LEU A 175 3.20 -28.76 17.36
N GLY A 176 4.28 -29.04 18.09
CA GLY A 176 4.28 -30.05 19.17
C GLY A 176 3.28 -29.72 20.29
N PRO A 177 3.33 -28.52 20.90
CA PRO A 177 2.33 -28.08 21.87
C PRO A 177 0.88 -28.16 21.36
N LEU A 178 0.63 -27.71 20.12
CA LEU A 178 -0.71 -27.72 19.50
C LEU A 178 -1.24 -29.14 19.27
N GLN A 179 -0.40 -30.04 18.75
CA GLN A 179 -0.76 -31.45 18.52
C GLN A 179 -1.08 -32.21 19.81
N ASN A 180 -0.42 -31.83 20.91
CA ASN A 180 -0.65 -32.44 22.22
C ASN A 180 -1.79 -31.76 23.01
N GLY A 181 -2.52 -30.81 22.41
CA GLY A 181 -3.61 -30.08 23.07
C GLY A 181 -3.16 -29.18 24.22
N LYS A 182 -1.85 -28.86 24.31
CA LYS A 182 -1.29 -27.97 25.34
C LYS A 182 -1.43 -26.49 24.99
N MET A 183 -1.77 -26.20 23.74
CA MET A 183 -1.96 -24.86 23.22
C MET A 183 -3.24 -24.82 22.39
N ASP A 184 -3.95 -23.71 22.52
CA ASP A 184 -5.15 -23.42 21.75
C ASP A 184 -4.78 -23.00 20.32
N PRO A 185 -5.35 -23.63 19.27
CA PRO A 185 -5.18 -23.20 17.88
C PRO A 185 -5.49 -21.72 17.64
N GLU A 186 -6.44 -21.12 18.37
CA GLU A 186 -6.80 -19.70 18.25
C GLU A 186 -5.62 -18.76 18.58
N LYS A 187 -4.66 -19.24 19.37
CA LYS A 187 -3.47 -18.47 19.80
C LYS A 187 -2.22 -18.82 19.00
N ALA A 188 -2.33 -19.70 18.01
CA ALA A 188 -1.18 -20.18 17.24
C ALA A 188 -0.58 -19.10 16.33
N VAL A 189 -1.42 -18.19 15.84
CA VAL A 189 -1.01 -17.07 14.99
C VAL A 189 -0.99 -15.79 15.81
N THR A 190 0.15 -15.09 15.79
CA THR A 190 0.28 -13.78 16.44
C THR A 190 0.24 -12.69 15.39
N SER A 191 -0.64 -11.71 15.59
CA SER A 191 -0.86 -10.63 14.61
C SER A 191 -0.61 -9.26 15.20
N GLN A 192 -0.13 -8.36 14.36
CA GLN A 192 0.18 -6.97 14.71
C GLN A 192 -0.28 -6.06 13.58
N HIS A 193 -0.77 -4.90 13.96
CA HIS A 193 -1.18 -3.85 13.02
C HIS A 193 -0.37 -2.58 13.30
N TYR A 194 0.35 -2.10 12.29
CA TYR A 194 1.21 -0.94 12.38
C TYR A 194 0.66 0.21 11.56
N LEU A 195 0.59 1.40 12.16
CA LEU A 195 0.16 2.64 11.55
C LEU A 195 1.39 3.52 11.29
N VAL A 196 1.74 3.72 10.02
CA VAL A 196 2.91 4.50 9.61
C VAL A 196 2.45 5.86 9.08
N HIS A 197 2.91 6.94 9.72
CA HIS A 197 2.51 8.33 9.45
C HIS A 197 1.01 8.61 9.55
N ASP A 198 0.26 7.72 10.17
CA ASP A 198 -1.18 7.88 10.34
C ASP A 198 -1.55 7.91 11.83
N PRO A 199 -1.09 8.94 12.58
CA PRO A 199 -1.53 9.12 13.97
C PRO A 199 -3.02 9.45 14.06
N MET A 200 -3.60 9.85 12.92
CA MET A 200 -5.01 10.15 12.71
C MET A 200 -5.74 8.98 12.05
N PHE A 201 -5.15 7.77 12.05
CA PHE A 201 -5.83 6.58 11.56
C PHE A 201 -7.20 6.61 12.16
N HIS A 202 -8.20 6.59 11.26
CA HIS A 202 -9.53 7.02 11.60
C HIS A 202 -9.90 6.31 12.90
N PRO A 203 -10.21 7.05 13.98
CA PRO A 203 -10.53 6.43 15.25
C PRO A 203 -11.59 5.33 15.06
N PHE A 204 -12.38 5.49 14.01
CA PHE A 204 -13.39 4.56 13.57
C PHE A 204 -12.93 3.16 13.17
N ARG A 205 -11.64 2.94 12.93
CA ARG A 205 -11.06 1.67 12.48
C ARG A 205 -9.99 1.11 13.40
N ASP A 206 -9.61 1.85 14.44
CA ASP A 206 -8.68 1.38 15.48
C ASP A 206 -9.19 0.12 16.18
N ARG A 207 -10.52 0.03 16.26
CA ARG A 207 -11.22 -1.11 16.84
C ARG A 207 -11.21 -2.29 15.87
N ASP A 208 -11.49 -2.10 14.59
CA ASP A 208 -11.63 -3.17 13.61
C ASP A 208 -10.47 -4.22 13.56
N PHE A 209 -9.29 -3.92 14.09
CA PHE A 209 -8.24 -4.93 14.28
C PHE A 209 -8.60 -5.97 15.37
N LEU A 210 -8.90 -7.19 14.95
CA LEU A 210 -9.40 -8.27 15.81
C LEU A 210 -8.39 -8.81 16.83
N TYR A 211 -7.10 -8.72 16.51
CA TYR A 211 -6.05 -9.50 17.20
C TYR A 211 -5.20 -8.66 18.15
N GLY A 212 -5.74 -7.53 18.63
CA GLY A 212 -5.10 -6.66 19.61
C GLY A 212 -5.33 -5.18 19.31
N SER A 213 -4.36 -4.34 19.67
CA SER A 213 -4.44 -2.89 19.39
C SER A 213 -3.43 -2.49 18.31
N PRO A 214 -3.81 -1.59 17.38
CA PRO A 214 -2.88 -0.96 16.45
C PRO A 214 -1.73 -0.25 17.15
N LYS A 215 -0.57 -0.18 16.48
CA LYS A 215 0.65 0.47 16.97
C LYS A 215 1.12 1.53 15.98
N THR A 216 1.15 2.78 16.40
CA THR A 216 1.77 3.86 15.62
C THR A 216 3.27 3.74 15.65
N VAL A 217 3.91 3.82 14.49
CA VAL A 217 5.37 3.69 14.33
C VAL A 217 5.89 4.67 13.28
N THR A 218 7.15 5.04 13.43
CA THR A 218 7.91 5.83 12.45
C THR A 218 8.42 4.95 11.30
N ASP A 219 8.84 5.58 10.20
CA ASP A 219 9.49 4.87 9.08
C ASP A 219 10.70 4.05 9.52
N ALA A 220 11.53 4.60 10.41
CA ALA A 220 12.74 3.95 10.87
C ALA A 220 12.42 2.68 11.67
N GLU A 221 11.46 2.77 12.60
CA GLU A 221 11.04 1.64 13.43
C GLU A 221 10.40 0.53 12.60
N ILE A 222 9.52 0.88 11.65
CA ILE A 222 8.89 -0.15 10.80
C ILE A 222 9.91 -0.77 9.84
N ALA A 223 10.84 0.01 9.28
CA ALA A 223 11.90 -0.50 8.42
C ALA A 223 12.82 -1.48 9.17
N GLU A 224 13.20 -1.17 10.42
CA GLU A 224 13.99 -2.06 11.27
C GLU A 224 13.23 -3.36 11.57
N LYS A 225 11.96 -3.26 11.98
CA LYS A 225 11.10 -4.41 12.25
C LYS A 225 10.96 -5.31 11.03
N LEU A 226 10.63 -4.73 9.87
CA LEU A 226 10.47 -5.47 8.62
C LEU A 226 11.77 -6.16 8.21
N ARG A 227 12.93 -5.51 8.40
CA ARG A 227 14.24 -6.13 8.13
C ARG A 227 14.49 -7.34 9.00
N LYS A 228 14.20 -7.24 10.31
CA LYS A 228 14.30 -8.37 11.25
C LYS A 228 13.36 -9.50 10.85
N LEU A 229 12.13 -9.17 10.47
CA LEU A 229 11.13 -10.14 10.03
C LEU A 229 11.47 -10.80 8.69
N SER A 230 12.21 -10.13 7.81
CA SER A 230 12.71 -10.68 6.54
C SER A 230 13.97 -11.55 6.67
N SER A 231 14.58 -11.58 7.86
CA SER A 231 15.81 -12.34 8.10
C SER A 231 15.49 -13.79 8.50
N PRO A 232 16.31 -14.78 8.13
CA PRO A 232 16.21 -16.15 8.62
C PRO A 232 16.13 -16.23 10.16
N PRO A 233 15.39 -17.19 10.75
CA PRO A 233 14.71 -18.34 10.12
C PRO A 233 13.30 -18.01 9.59
N ASN A 234 12.98 -16.73 9.40
CA ASN A 234 11.65 -16.33 8.93
C ASN A 234 11.49 -16.56 7.43
N ILE A 235 10.28 -16.96 7.07
CA ILE A 235 9.84 -17.23 5.71
C ILE A 235 8.74 -16.24 5.41
N LEU A 236 8.99 -15.35 4.46
CA LEU A 236 8.03 -14.31 4.13
C LEU A 236 6.88 -14.87 3.30
N VAL A 237 5.69 -14.37 3.59
CA VAL A 237 4.43 -14.72 2.93
C VAL A 237 3.71 -13.41 2.62
N THR A 238 3.06 -13.30 1.46
CA THR A 238 2.29 -12.13 1.06
C THR A 238 1.06 -12.54 0.27
N TYR A 239 0.04 -11.69 0.20
CA TYR A 239 -1.12 -11.86 -0.67
C TYR A 239 -1.09 -10.83 -1.82
N GLY A 240 -0.78 -11.26 -3.05
CA GLY A 240 -0.99 -10.42 -4.24
C GLY A 240 0.07 -9.34 -4.51
N PRO A 241 1.37 -9.65 -4.42
CA PRO A 241 2.53 -8.79 -4.11
C PRO A 241 2.72 -7.48 -4.91
N LYS A 242 2.06 -7.28 -6.06
CA LYS A 242 2.40 -6.16 -6.97
C LYS A 242 2.15 -4.78 -6.37
N ARG A 243 1.20 -4.65 -5.44
CA ARG A 243 0.88 -3.36 -4.79
C ARG A 243 1.67 -3.22 -3.48
N GLU A 244 1.78 -4.30 -2.75
CA GLU A 244 2.41 -4.48 -1.45
C GLU A 244 3.92 -4.28 -1.58
N HIS A 245 4.55 -4.84 -2.62
CA HIS A 245 5.98 -4.65 -2.90
C HIS A 245 6.35 -3.17 -3.08
N ARG A 246 5.48 -2.37 -3.70
CA ARG A 246 5.72 -0.93 -3.87
C ARG A 246 5.61 -0.18 -2.55
N ALA A 247 4.71 -0.59 -1.66
CA ALA A 247 4.59 -0.02 -0.32
C ALA A 247 5.78 -0.42 0.56
N LEU A 248 6.09 -1.71 0.64
CA LEU A 248 7.19 -2.26 1.45
C LEU A 248 8.56 -1.72 0.99
N LYS A 249 8.79 -1.58 -0.32
CA LYS A 249 10.01 -0.94 -0.85
C LYS A 249 10.15 0.52 -0.44
N LYS A 250 9.06 1.26 -0.33
CA LYS A 250 9.08 2.64 0.19
C LYS A 250 9.40 2.70 1.68
N LEU A 251 8.99 1.68 2.43
CA LEU A 251 9.35 1.49 3.85
C LEU A 251 10.76 0.90 4.03
N GLY A 252 11.59 0.91 2.98
CA GLY A 252 12.99 0.46 3.04
C GLY A 252 13.18 -1.06 2.98
N LEU A 253 12.13 -1.84 2.71
CA LEU A 253 12.21 -3.28 2.54
C LEU A 253 12.22 -3.66 1.06
N ASP A 254 13.42 -3.93 0.52
CA ASP A 254 13.52 -4.43 -0.85
C ASP A 254 13.35 -5.95 -0.92
N LEU A 255 12.14 -6.35 -1.27
CA LEU A 255 11.74 -7.75 -1.43
C LEU A 255 12.34 -8.45 -2.66
N THR A 256 13.06 -7.73 -3.55
CA THR A 256 13.58 -8.33 -4.81
C THR A 256 14.57 -9.48 -4.62
N ASN A 257 15.24 -9.56 -3.47
CA ASN A 257 16.21 -10.60 -3.17
C ASN A 257 15.76 -11.50 -2.00
N THR A 258 14.49 -11.42 -1.61
CA THR A 258 13.95 -12.22 -0.51
C THR A 258 13.09 -13.34 -1.06
N TYR A 259 13.25 -14.54 -0.50
CA TYR A 259 12.40 -15.68 -0.79
C TYR A 259 11.02 -15.47 -0.15
N ILE A 260 9.96 -15.44 -0.96
CA ILE A 260 8.60 -15.08 -0.54
C ILE A 260 7.61 -16.04 -1.18
N PHE A 261 6.67 -16.55 -0.38
CA PHE A 261 5.49 -17.25 -0.87
C PHE A 261 4.36 -16.25 -1.18
N ASP A 262 3.85 -16.30 -2.40
CA ASP A 262 2.68 -15.53 -2.80
C ASP A 262 1.43 -16.41 -2.74
N ILE A 263 0.60 -16.17 -1.74
CA ILE A 263 -0.63 -16.93 -1.48
C ILE A 263 -1.58 -16.87 -2.68
N SER A 264 -1.61 -15.73 -3.39
CA SER A 264 -2.50 -15.57 -4.54
C SER A 264 -2.09 -16.46 -5.72
N ASN A 265 -0.79 -16.68 -5.91
CA ASN A 265 -0.26 -17.61 -6.91
C ASN A 265 -0.39 -19.06 -6.46
N MET A 266 -0.12 -19.35 -5.18
CA MET A 266 -0.31 -20.68 -4.61
C MET A 266 -1.75 -21.16 -4.73
N ALA A 267 -2.73 -20.26 -4.53
CA ALA A 267 -4.14 -20.60 -4.70
C ALA A 267 -4.47 -21.07 -6.13
N LEU A 268 -3.78 -20.55 -7.16
CA LEU A 268 -3.97 -20.99 -8.55
C LEU A 268 -3.63 -22.48 -8.70
N SER A 269 -2.50 -22.91 -8.13
CA SER A 269 -2.02 -24.28 -8.31
C SER A 269 -2.67 -25.26 -7.32
N LEU A 270 -2.75 -24.91 -6.03
CA LEU A 270 -3.21 -25.81 -4.98
C LEU A 270 -4.72 -26.06 -5.00
N LEU A 271 -5.48 -25.08 -5.48
CA LEU A 271 -6.95 -25.11 -5.52
C LEU A 271 -7.52 -25.22 -6.93
N ASP A 272 -6.65 -25.33 -7.96
CA ASP A 272 -7.04 -25.38 -9.38
C ASP A 272 -7.93 -24.19 -9.79
N ILE A 273 -7.49 -22.99 -9.42
CA ILE A 273 -8.23 -21.74 -9.67
C ILE A 273 -7.63 -21.07 -10.92
N PRO A 274 -8.44 -20.72 -11.93
CA PRO A 274 -7.92 -20.22 -13.21
C PRO A 274 -7.41 -18.78 -13.20
N TYR A 275 -7.65 -18.01 -12.12
CA TYR A 275 -7.25 -16.61 -12.01
C TYR A 275 -7.05 -16.21 -10.54
N ALA A 276 -6.25 -15.17 -10.32
CA ALA A 276 -6.05 -14.63 -8.98
C ALA A 276 -7.37 -14.09 -8.44
N ILE A 277 -7.85 -14.68 -7.34
CA ILE A 277 -9.07 -14.24 -6.67
C ILE A 277 -8.75 -13.22 -5.57
N PRO A 278 -9.71 -12.41 -5.12
CA PRO A 278 -9.58 -11.59 -3.91
C PRO A 278 -9.55 -12.42 -2.63
N LEU A 279 -9.00 -11.87 -1.54
CA LEU A 279 -8.82 -12.59 -0.28
C LEU A 279 -10.15 -13.11 0.28
N HIS A 280 -11.21 -12.32 0.23
CA HIS A 280 -12.53 -12.74 0.73
C HIS A 280 -13.09 -13.96 -0.01
N TRP A 281 -12.89 -14.06 -1.33
CA TRP A 281 -13.30 -15.24 -2.10
C TRP A 281 -12.46 -16.46 -1.71
N LEU A 282 -11.17 -16.26 -1.45
CA LEU A 282 -10.30 -17.35 -1.03
C LEU A 282 -10.71 -17.90 0.33
N LEU A 283 -11.02 -17.02 1.29
CA LEU A 283 -11.50 -17.41 2.62
C LEU A 283 -12.83 -18.17 2.54
N GLN A 284 -13.80 -17.68 1.76
CA GLN A 284 -15.05 -18.39 1.49
C GLN A 284 -14.82 -19.77 0.87
N ARG A 285 -13.93 -19.86 -0.13
CA ARG A 285 -13.61 -21.11 -0.81
C ARG A 285 -12.98 -22.15 0.11
N LEU A 286 -12.20 -21.69 1.09
CA LEU A 286 -11.52 -22.50 2.10
C LEU A 286 -12.35 -22.73 3.35
N GLU A 287 -13.58 -22.19 3.41
CA GLU A 287 -14.48 -22.28 4.57
C GLU A 287 -13.87 -21.72 5.86
N ILE A 288 -12.96 -20.74 5.73
CA ILE A 288 -12.32 -20.07 6.86
C ILE A 288 -13.30 -19.03 7.43
N PRO A 289 -13.60 -19.05 8.74
CA PRO A 289 -14.44 -18.02 9.36
C PRO A 289 -13.81 -16.63 9.24
N PHE A 290 -14.56 -15.66 8.71
CA PHE A 290 -14.17 -14.25 8.68
C PHE A 290 -15.42 -13.35 8.67
N ASP A 291 -15.23 -12.10 9.07
CA ASP A 291 -16.22 -11.05 8.91
C ASP A 291 -15.81 -10.16 7.72
N PRO A 292 -16.64 -10.04 6.67
CA PRO A 292 -16.36 -9.18 5.53
C PRO A 292 -16.12 -7.70 5.88
N GLU A 293 -16.75 -7.19 6.94
CA GLU A 293 -16.61 -5.78 7.36
C GLU A 293 -15.24 -5.52 8.00
N LEU A 294 -14.64 -6.55 8.58
CA LEU A 294 -13.32 -6.50 9.24
C LEU A 294 -12.17 -6.77 8.28
N LEU A 295 -12.47 -7.10 7.03
CA LEU A 295 -11.48 -7.06 5.95
C LEU A 295 -11.10 -5.62 5.63
N HIS A 296 -9.96 -5.45 4.99
CA HIS A 296 -9.36 -4.15 4.71
C HIS A 296 -8.67 -3.46 5.88
N VAL A 297 -8.57 -4.13 7.04
CA VAL A 297 -7.58 -3.82 8.07
C VAL A 297 -6.34 -4.64 7.79
N ALA A 298 -5.19 -4.00 7.55
CA ALA A 298 -4.00 -4.72 7.11
C ALA A 298 -3.58 -5.86 8.06
N GLY A 299 -3.76 -5.67 9.39
CA GLY A 299 -3.46 -6.70 10.39
C GLY A 299 -4.38 -7.92 10.30
N ASN A 300 -5.68 -7.71 10.06
CA ASN A 300 -6.64 -8.79 9.85
C ASN A 300 -6.36 -9.50 8.52
N ASP A 301 -6.14 -8.74 7.45
CA ASP A 301 -5.84 -9.31 6.13
C ASP A 301 -4.58 -10.20 6.20
N ALA A 302 -3.52 -9.78 6.89
CA ALA A 302 -2.33 -10.61 7.10
C ALA A 302 -2.64 -11.88 7.91
N HIS A 303 -3.52 -11.81 8.91
CA HIS A 303 -3.92 -12.96 9.71
C HIS A 303 -4.69 -13.98 8.86
N PHE A 304 -5.74 -13.52 8.18
CA PHE A 304 -6.58 -14.37 7.35
C PHE A 304 -5.81 -14.92 6.15
N ALA A 305 -4.91 -14.15 5.54
CA ALA A 305 -4.02 -14.64 4.49
C ALA A 305 -3.13 -15.78 5.00
N LEU A 306 -2.57 -15.65 6.21
CA LEU A 306 -1.76 -16.72 6.80
C LEU A 306 -2.60 -17.97 7.11
N GLN A 307 -3.80 -17.82 7.67
CA GLN A 307 -4.73 -18.95 7.86
C GLN A 307 -5.09 -19.63 6.53
N ALA A 308 -5.35 -18.86 5.48
CA ALA A 308 -5.61 -19.38 4.14
C ALA A 308 -4.42 -20.19 3.61
N MET A 309 -3.19 -19.70 3.78
CA MET A 309 -1.98 -20.45 3.43
C MET A 309 -1.92 -21.80 4.17
N LEU A 310 -2.12 -21.80 5.50
CA LEU A 310 -2.07 -23.02 6.31
C LEU A 310 -3.14 -24.03 5.89
N MET A 311 -4.35 -23.57 5.57
CA MET A 311 -5.42 -24.44 5.06
C MET A 311 -5.06 -25.04 3.69
N MET A 312 -4.61 -24.22 2.74
CA MET A 312 -4.24 -24.70 1.39
C MET A 312 -3.13 -25.75 1.45
N VAL A 313 -2.12 -25.52 2.28
CA VAL A 313 -1.04 -26.46 2.55
C VAL A 313 -1.57 -27.78 3.12
N ALA A 314 -2.48 -27.71 4.10
CA ALA A 314 -3.07 -28.91 4.70
C ALA A 314 -3.85 -29.73 3.67
N LEU A 315 -4.65 -29.06 2.82
CA LEU A 315 -5.39 -29.70 1.73
C LEU A 315 -4.46 -30.31 0.67
N ASP A 316 -3.36 -29.64 0.34
CA ASP A 316 -2.36 -30.16 -0.60
C ASP A 316 -1.68 -31.44 -0.07
N ALA A 317 -1.27 -31.43 1.19
CA ALA A 317 -0.61 -32.59 1.82
C ALA A 317 -1.55 -33.81 1.95
N GLU A 318 -2.86 -33.60 2.04
CA GLU A 318 -3.85 -34.69 1.98
C GLU A 318 -3.98 -35.29 0.58
N LYS A 319 -3.87 -34.48 -0.46
CA LYS A 319 -3.93 -34.92 -1.87
C LYS A 319 -2.63 -35.61 -2.31
N HIS A 320 -1.48 -35.20 -1.75
CA HIS A 320 -0.15 -35.66 -2.17
C HIS A 320 0.67 -36.29 -1.04
N PRO A 321 0.21 -37.37 -0.38
CA PRO A 321 1.02 -38.02 0.63
C PRO A 321 2.16 -38.82 -0.03
N GLU A 322 3.35 -38.24 -0.17
CA GLU A 322 4.54 -38.91 -0.74
C GLU A 322 4.82 -40.28 -0.10
N ARG A 323 4.44 -40.45 1.18
CA ARG A 323 4.66 -41.68 1.96
C ARG A 323 3.37 -42.45 2.30
N ARG A 324 2.27 -42.18 1.58
CA ARG A 324 0.91 -42.74 1.85
C ARG A 324 0.40 -42.48 3.27
N LYS A 325 1.00 -41.53 4.00
CA LYS A 325 0.55 -41.07 5.30
C LYS A 325 0.44 -39.56 5.26
N VAL A 326 -0.74 -39.07 5.63
CA VAL A 326 -0.99 -37.65 5.84
C VAL A 326 -0.10 -37.18 7.00
N PRO A 327 0.67 -36.07 6.85
CA PRO A 327 1.49 -35.57 7.94
C PRO A 327 0.67 -35.25 9.19
N ALA A 328 1.22 -35.52 10.38
CA ALA A 328 0.52 -35.33 11.65
C ALA A 328 0.14 -33.86 11.95
N TRP A 329 0.76 -32.89 11.26
CA TRP A 329 0.44 -31.46 11.40
C TRP A 329 -0.77 -31.03 10.58
N VAL A 330 -1.26 -31.85 9.64
CA VAL A 330 -2.39 -31.48 8.77
C VAL A 330 -3.65 -31.15 9.58
N PRO A 331 -4.10 -31.98 10.55
CA PRO A 331 -5.25 -31.62 11.38
C PRO A 331 -5.02 -30.33 12.18
N THR A 332 -3.78 -30.10 12.63
CA THR A 332 -3.40 -28.88 13.37
C THR A 332 -3.51 -27.63 12.49
N PHE A 333 -3.01 -27.67 11.25
CA PHE A 333 -3.13 -26.54 10.32
C PHE A 333 -4.58 -26.22 9.98
N LYS A 334 -5.42 -27.26 9.77
CA LYS A 334 -6.87 -27.07 9.59
C LYS A 334 -7.53 -26.44 10.81
N ALA A 335 -7.17 -26.89 12.01
CA ALA A 335 -7.70 -26.33 13.26
C ALA A 335 -7.30 -24.86 13.47
N ILE A 336 -6.06 -24.48 13.14
CA ILE A 336 -5.62 -23.07 13.19
C ILE A 336 -6.36 -22.23 12.15
N ALA A 337 -6.51 -22.74 10.93
CA ALA A 337 -7.17 -22.01 9.86
C ALA A 337 -8.68 -21.83 10.12
N ASN A 338 -9.33 -22.80 10.77
CA ASN A 338 -10.74 -22.73 11.16
C ASN A 338 -10.94 -22.27 12.62
N ALA A 339 -9.91 -21.69 13.23
CA ALA A 339 -10.01 -21.10 14.56
C ALA A 339 -11.16 -20.09 14.60
N LYS A 340 -11.90 -20.05 15.72
CA LYS A 340 -12.98 -19.08 15.89
C LYS A 340 -12.39 -17.68 15.85
N LEU A 341 -13.14 -16.72 15.30
CA LEU A 341 -12.82 -15.32 15.46
C LEU A 341 -12.82 -14.97 16.96
N PRO A 342 -11.92 -14.09 17.42
CA PRO A 342 -12.01 -13.53 18.76
C PRO A 342 -13.42 -12.99 19.02
N ASP A 343 -13.90 -13.11 20.26
CA ASP A 343 -15.21 -12.56 20.63
C ASP A 343 -15.22 -11.05 20.40
N TRP A 344 -15.71 -10.66 19.23
CA TRP A 344 -15.81 -9.29 18.76
C TRP A 344 -17.20 -8.79 19.08
N ASP A 345 -17.38 -8.25 20.28
CA ASP A 345 -18.65 -7.67 20.65
C ASP A 345 -18.79 -6.26 20.06
N TYR A 346 -19.75 -6.14 19.13
CA TYR A 346 -20.09 -4.90 18.45
C TYR A 346 -20.62 -3.85 19.44
N GLU A 347 -21.27 -4.24 20.54
CA GLU A 347 -21.83 -3.32 21.54
C GLU A 347 -20.76 -2.71 22.45
N THR A 348 -19.79 -3.48 22.92
CA THR A 348 -18.62 -2.92 23.62
C THR A 348 -17.69 -2.13 22.69
N HIS A 349 -17.66 -2.48 21.40
CA HIS A 349 -16.92 -1.73 20.38
C HIS A 349 -17.70 -0.56 19.76
N MET A 350 -18.99 -0.41 20.09
CA MET A 350 -19.76 0.75 19.67
C MET A 350 -19.19 2.05 20.25
N TRP A 351 -19.29 3.09 19.43
CA TRP A 351 -18.80 4.43 19.70
C TRP A 351 -19.48 5.04 20.93
N THR A 352 -18.82 5.03 22.09
CA THR A 352 -19.35 5.80 23.23
C THR A 352 -19.12 7.29 22.97
N PRO A 353 -20.06 8.18 23.37
CA PRO A 353 -19.83 9.63 23.29
C PRO A 353 -18.56 10.10 24.01
N ALA A 354 -18.11 9.39 25.03
CA ALA A 354 -16.86 9.68 25.73
C ALA A 354 -15.63 9.40 24.86
N TRP A 355 -15.63 8.28 24.15
CA TRP A 355 -14.58 7.96 23.21
C TRP A 355 -14.51 8.98 22.07
N PHE A 356 -15.66 9.44 21.54
CA PHE A 356 -15.68 10.49 20.51
C PHE A 356 -14.98 11.76 20.98
N ARG A 357 -15.26 12.18 22.23
CA ARG A 357 -14.62 13.35 22.84
C ARG A 357 -13.11 13.16 22.98
N GLU A 358 -12.66 12.02 23.49
CA GLU A 358 -11.23 11.71 23.61
C GLU A 358 -10.52 11.80 22.25
N GLN A 359 -11.14 11.26 21.20
CA GLN A 359 -10.57 11.29 19.87
C GLN A 359 -10.54 12.71 19.31
N GLU A 360 -11.63 13.45 19.44
CA GLU A 360 -11.68 14.86 19.01
C GLU A 360 -10.62 15.71 19.73
N ASP A 361 -10.40 15.48 21.04
CA ASP A 361 -9.35 16.13 21.82
C ASP A 361 -7.95 15.76 21.31
N ARG A 362 -7.70 14.49 20.97
CA ARG A 362 -6.44 14.09 20.31
C ARG A 362 -6.25 14.77 18.97
N LEU A 363 -7.29 14.85 18.12
CA LEU A 363 -7.22 15.55 16.83
C LEU A 363 -6.96 17.05 17.01
N ARG A 364 -7.51 17.66 18.06
CA ARG A 364 -7.24 19.06 18.42
C ARG A 364 -5.79 19.24 18.84
N GLN A 365 -5.30 18.43 19.79
CA GLN A 365 -3.91 18.46 20.24
C GLN A 365 -2.92 18.28 19.10
N HIS A 366 -3.18 17.35 18.17
CA HIS A 366 -2.32 17.13 17.00
C HIS A 366 -2.31 18.35 16.07
N ARG A 367 -3.49 18.92 15.76
CA ARG A 367 -3.58 20.14 14.95
C ARG A 367 -2.84 21.31 15.60
N ASP A 368 -2.88 21.42 16.92
CA ASP A 368 -2.13 22.46 17.65
C ASP A 368 -0.61 22.23 17.59
N VAL A 369 -0.15 20.97 17.63
CA VAL A 369 1.26 20.62 17.39
C VAL A 369 1.69 20.96 15.97
N GLU A 370 0.91 20.56 14.96
CA GLU A 370 1.21 20.86 13.55
C GLU A 370 1.21 22.37 13.27
N HIS A 371 0.25 23.10 13.83
CA HIS A 371 0.19 24.55 13.72
C HIS A 371 1.44 25.20 14.31
N ARG A 372 1.89 24.77 15.50
CA ARG A 372 3.12 25.27 16.11
C ARG A 372 4.35 24.99 15.25
N ILE A 373 4.50 23.76 14.74
CA ILE A 373 5.62 23.41 13.85
C ILE A 373 5.59 24.26 12.56
N ALA A 374 4.42 24.48 11.99
CA ALA A 374 4.26 25.32 10.80
C ALA A 374 4.61 26.79 11.08
N GLU A 375 4.22 27.30 12.25
CA GLU A 375 4.53 28.66 12.69
C GLU A 375 6.04 28.84 12.94
N GLU A 376 6.69 27.90 13.61
CA GLU A 376 8.16 27.89 13.79
C GLU A 376 8.90 27.92 12.44
N ARG A 377 8.50 27.05 11.49
CA ARG A 377 9.07 27.04 10.13
C ARG A 377 8.85 28.35 9.39
N TYR A 378 7.69 28.98 9.59
CA TYR A 378 7.40 30.28 9.00
C TYR A 378 8.31 31.37 9.58
N GLN A 379 8.51 31.40 10.91
CA GLN A 379 9.41 32.35 11.55
C GLN A 379 10.87 32.14 11.13
N GLU A 380 11.34 30.89 11.05
CA GLU A 380 12.68 30.57 10.57
C GLU A 380 12.90 31.07 9.13
N LYS A 381 11.92 30.83 8.25
CA LYS A 381 11.98 31.31 6.86
C LYS A 381 11.96 32.84 6.77
N LYS A 382 11.21 33.51 7.64
CA LYS A 382 11.17 34.97 7.74
C LYS A 382 12.51 35.53 8.23
N ALA A 383 13.09 34.93 9.27
CA ALA A 383 14.41 35.29 9.79
C ALA A 383 15.50 35.12 8.74
N ARG A 384 15.46 34.01 7.97
CA ARG A 384 16.40 33.77 6.86
C ARG A 384 16.32 34.85 5.78
N ARG A 385 15.11 35.24 5.36
CA ARG A 385 14.92 36.33 4.38
C ARG A 385 15.48 37.65 4.88
N HIS A 386 15.20 38.01 6.14
CA HIS A 386 15.75 39.22 6.74
C HIS A 386 17.28 39.20 6.81
N HIS A 387 17.88 38.04 7.13
CA HIS A 387 19.34 37.88 7.11
C HIS A 387 19.92 38.03 5.70
N GLU A 388 19.29 37.42 4.68
CA GLU A 388 19.67 37.58 3.27
C GLU A 388 19.59 39.04 2.81
N GLU A 389 18.55 39.77 3.21
CA GLU A 389 18.38 41.21 2.92
C GLU A 389 19.48 42.06 3.57
N LEU A 390 19.86 41.78 4.82
CA LEU A 390 20.96 42.45 5.50
C LEU A 390 22.31 42.19 4.82
N LEU A 391 22.54 40.96 4.34
CA LEU A 391 23.76 40.62 3.59
C LEU A 391 23.82 41.39 2.26
N LEU A 392 22.71 41.43 1.51
CA LEU A 392 22.62 42.19 0.26
C LEU A 392 22.85 43.69 0.48
N GLY A 393 22.23 44.27 1.51
CA GLY A 393 22.44 45.68 1.87
C GLY A 393 23.90 46.00 2.21
N ASN A 394 24.57 45.10 2.94
CA ASN A 394 26.00 45.25 3.24
C ASN A 394 26.90 45.11 2.00
N GLU A 395 26.55 44.24 1.06
CA GLU A 395 27.27 44.11 -0.21
C GLU A 395 27.11 45.35 -1.09
N ASP A 396 25.90 45.90 -1.17
CA ASP A 396 25.63 47.12 -1.93
C ASP A 396 26.33 48.33 -1.31
N ALA A 397 26.32 48.48 0.02
CA ALA A 397 27.10 49.50 0.72
C ALA A 397 28.62 49.39 0.44
N LYS A 398 29.17 48.16 0.41
CA LYS A 398 30.57 47.92 0.02
C LYS A 398 30.83 48.29 -1.44
N ARG A 399 29.89 48.04 -2.35
CA ARG A 399 30.01 48.42 -3.76
C ARG A 399 29.98 49.93 -3.93
N ASP A 400 29.09 50.62 -3.23
CA ASP A 400 28.96 52.07 -3.29
C ASP A 400 30.20 52.76 -2.69
N SER A 401 30.70 52.28 -1.54
CA SER A 401 31.96 52.77 -0.98
C SER A 401 33.15 52.60 -1.94
N LYS A 402 33.23 51.46 -2.66
CA LYS A 402 34.24 51.27 -3.71
C LYS A 402 34.06 52.24 -4.88
N ARG A 403 32.83 52.52 -5.31
CA ARG A 403 32.53 53.48 -6.38
C ARG A 403 32.90 54.91 -5.98
N GLU A 404 32.59 55.31 -4.74
CA GLU A 404 32.97 56.61 -4.20
C GLU A 404 34.49 56.77 -4.13
N LYS A 405 35.20 55.75 -3.63
CA LYS A 405 36.66 55.74 -3.60
C LYS A 405 37.27 55.86 -5.01
N ALA A 406 36.78 55.07 -5.96
CA ALA A 406 37.23 55.14 -7.36
C ALA A 406 36.94 56.52 -7.99
N ARG A 407 35.80 57.14 -7.67
CA ARG A 407 35.47 58.49 -8.12
C ARG A 407 36.40 59.55 -7.51
N ALA A 408 36.74 59.42 -6.23
CA ALA A 408 37.69 60.31 -5.57
C ALA A 408 39.09 60.20 -6.19
N GLU A 409 39.60 58.97 -6.38
CA GLU A 409 40.87 58.69 -7.05
C GLU A 409 40.90 59.26 -8.49
N TYR A 410 39.80 59.12 -9.25
CA TYR A 410 39.67 59.71 -10.58
C TYR A 410 39.75 61.24 -10.57
N LEU A 411 39.04 61.91 -9.65
CA LEU A 411 39.05 63.37 -9.52
C LEU A 411 40.43 63.90 -9.11
N GLU A 412 41.14 63.17 -8.25
CA GLU A 412 42.48 63.52 -7.80
C GLU A 412 43.52 63.34 -8.93
N SER A 413 43.41 62.26 -9.71
CA SER A 413 44.17 62.05 -10.95
C SER A 413 43.92 63.15 -11.99
N TRP A 414 42.66 63.58 -12.16
CA TRP A 414 42.28 64.65 -13.08
C TRP A 414 42.84 66.02 -12.66
N ARG A 415 42.88 66.32 -11.35
CA ARG A 415 43.50 67.55 -10.81
C ARG A 415 45.03 67.54 -10.99
N SER A 416 45.68 66.41 -10.73
CA SER A 416 47.15 66.29 -10.77
C SER A 416 47.73 66.28 -12.19
N THR A 417 46.99 65.80 -13.18
CA THR A 417 47.40 65.82 -14.59
C THR A 417 47.14 67.15 -15.29
N GLY A 418 46.67 68.16 -14.54
CA GLY A 418 46.45 69.52 -15.04
C GLY A 418 45.43 69.53 -16.17
N GLY A 419 44.18 69.18 -15.85
CA GLY A 419 43.04 69.08 -16.78
C GLY A 419 43.18 69.91 -18.05
N VAL A 420 43.82 69.32 -19.08
CA VAL A 420 43.94 69.94 -20.39
C VAL A 420 42.58 69.79 -21.04
N ALA A 421 41.78 70.86 -20.94
CA ALA A 421 40.54 70.99 -21.68
C ALA A 421 40.86 70.91 -23.17
N TRP A 422 40.46 69.81 -23.82
CA TRP A 422 40.25 69.82 -25.26
C TRP A 422 39.05 70.74 -25.52
N VAL A 423 39.35 71.93 -26.04
CA VAL A 423 38.38 72.84 -26.69
C VAL A 423 38.02 72.29 -28.06
#